data_AF-A0A1V4Z9B2-F1
#
_entry.id   AF-A0A1V4Z9B2-F1
#
_cell.length_a   1.000
_cell.length_b   1.000
_cell.length_c   1.000
_cell.angle_alpha   90.00
_cell.angle_beta   90.00
_cell.angle_gamma   90.00
#
_symmetry.space_group_name_H-M   'P 1'
#
loop_
_entity.id
_entity.type
_entity.pdbx_description
1 polymer ?
#
loop_
_entity_poly.entity_id
_entity_poly.type
_entity_poly.pdbx_seq_one_letter_code
_entity_poly.pdbx_strand_id
1 'polypeptide(L)'
;MAHVASWKKAKVKELADVMVKNPVVAIVDIHGIPSPQMQDMRHGMRKFASVMMTRNNLLLIAIDEAAKQKPGLEKLKSFVGGQCAVVATPMNPFKLFQQMEATKSKAPAKPGDIAPEDIVVKEGETPFKPGPIVGELQKAGIPAAIEGGKIVIRKDKVLVEKGHKVSEELAKILPKLEILPMIVGMDLKGAFEDGIVYERDILNVPVGYYPTMLATAARNATALGVSIVYPTRQTIGPLLGKAYRGASAIGVKAAIPTKDTIGPLLAKARAEMLAIAARVPGLEDDRLKQQLTVAAAPAPQEKKVEKKEEEKKPEVSEEEAAAGLSALFG
;
A
#
# COMPACT_ATOMS: atom_id res chain seq x y z
N MET A 1 11.66 56.03 -2.26
CA MET A 1 11.64 54.60 -1.90
C MET A 1 10.18 54.16 -1.76
N ALA A 2 9.77 53.09 -2.43
CA ALA A 2 8.37 52.65 -2.42
C ALA A 2 7.87 52.39 -0.99
N HIS A 3 6.68 52.90 -0.65
CA HIS A 3 6.06 52.72 0.66
C HIS A 3 5.66 51.25 0.86
N VAL A 4 6.55 50.45 1.46
CA VAL A 4 6.29 49.04 1.76
C VAL A 4 5.45 48.96 3.03
N ALA A 5 4.24 48.41 2.92
CA ALA A 5 3.35 48.20 4.06
C ALA A 5 4.03 47.37 5.18
N SER A 6 3.86 47.81 6.43
CA SER A 6 4.49 47.21 7.62
C SER A 6 4.17 45.72 7.78
N TRP A 7 2.93 45.30 7.48
CA TRP A 7 2.51 43.90 7.58
C TRP A 7 3.29 42.97 6.66
N LYS A 8 3.76 43.44 5.49
CA LYS A 8 4.56 42.61 4.56
C LYS A 8 5.93 42.29 5.16
N LYS A 9 6.57 43.29 5.79
CA LYS A 9 7.85 43.12 6.47
C LYS A 9 7.72 42.18 7.67
N ALA A 10 6.65 42.35 8.46
CA ALA A 10 6.36 41.46 9.59
C ALA A 10 6.18 40.01 9.13
N LYS A 11 5.46 39.78 8.02
CA LYS A 11 5.22 38.42 7.51
C LYS A 11 6.47 37.75 6.95
N VAL A 12 7.33 38.50 6.25
CA VAL A 12 8.62 37.99 5.76
C VAL A 12 9.50 37.58 6.93
N LYS A 13 9.56 38.40 7.99
CA LYS A 13 10.31 38.09 9.21
C LYS A 13 9.79 36.83 9.89
N GLU A 14 8.48 36.69 10.06
CA GLU A 14 7.86 35.48 10.64
C GLU A 14 8.20 34.21 9.85
N LEU A 15 8.18 34.30 8.51
CA LEU A 15 8.57 33.18 7.64
C LEU A 15 10.06 32.83 7.79
N ALA A 16 10.93 33.84 7.77
CA ALA A 16 12.37 33.64 7.94
C ALA A 16 12.67 32.99 9.30
N ASP A 17 12.05 33.47 10.38
CA ASP A 17 12.22 32.92 11.74
C ASP A 17 11.81 31.44 11.79
N VAL A 18 10.73 31.06 11.12
CA VAL A 18 10.21 29.68 11.08
C VAL A 18 11.11 28.76 10.24
N MET A 19 11.65 29.26 9.13
CA MET A 19 12.62 28.54 8.30
C MET A 19 13.97 28.33 9.01
N VAL A 20 14.40 29.31 9.81
CA VAL A 20 15.62 29.22 10.60
C VAL A 20 15.44 28.24 11.76
N LYS A 21 14.32 28.33 12.48
CA LYS A 21 14.05 27.49 13.66
C LYS A 21 13.95 26.00 13.35
N ASN A 22 13.39 25.64 12.19
CA ASN A 22 13.18 24.23 11.83
C ASN A 22 14.28 23.74 10.89
N PRO A 23 14.86 22.54 11.11
CA PRO A 23 15.87 21.96 10.23
C PRO A 23 15.35 21.74 8.81
N VAL A 24 14.11 21.28 8.67
CA VAL A 24 13.53 20.93 7.37
C VAL A 24 12.51 21.97 6.91
N VAL A 25 12.68 22.42 5.67
CA VAL A 25 11.79 23.37 5.00
C VAL A 25 11.37 22.78 3.66
N ALA A 26 10.08 22.59 3.45
CA ALA A 26 9.52 22.08 2.21
C ALA A 26 8.60 23.11 1.54
N ILE A 27 8.60 23.08 0.21
CA ILE A 27 7.65 23.81 -0.63
C ILE A 27 6.62 22.81 -1.14
N VAL A 28 5.35 23.16 -0.95
CA VAL A 28 4.22 22.31 -1.32
C VAL A 28 3.28 23.07 -2.24
N ASP A 29 2.71 22.37 -3.21
CA ASP A 29 1.62 22.84 -4.04
C ASP A 29 0.28 22.59 -3.35
N ILE A 30 -0.59 23.58 -3.41
CA ILE A 30 -1.93 23.56 -2.83
C ILE A 30 -2.98 23.79 -3.93
N HIS A 31 -2.61 23.64 -5.20
CA HIS A 31 -3.53 23.86 -6.28
C HIS A 31 -4.77 22.97 -6.20
N GLY A 32 -5.95 23.58 -6.37
CA GLY A 32 -7.22 22.87 -6.41
C GLY A 32 -7.80 22.45 -5.06
N ILE A 33 -7.10 22.66 -3.94
CA ILE A 33 -7.59 22.22 -2.61
C ILE A 33 -8.68 23.16 -2.07
N PRO A 34 -9.90 22.67 -1.80
CA PRO A 34 -10.95 23.44 -1.14
C PRO A 34 -10.57 23.89 0.28
N SER A 35 -11.12 25.03 0.72
CA SER A 35 -10.84 25.60 2.05
C SER A 35 -11.10 24.65 3.22
N PRO A 36 -12.18 23.85 3.27
CA PRO A 36 -12.41 22.92 4.38
C PRO A 36 -11.33 21.84 4.47
N GLN A 37 -11.01 21.20 3.33
CA GLN A 37 -9.96 20.18 3.26
C GLN A 37 -8.59 20.75 3.66
N MET A 38 -8.27 21.97 3.22
CA MET A 38 -7.04 22.66 3.66
C MET A 38 -6.99 22.88 5.17
N GLN A 39 -8.12 23.21 5.80
CA GLN A 39 -8.20 23.41 7.24
C GLN A 39 -8.01 22.08 7.99
N ASP A 40 -8.63 21.01 7.51
CA ASP A 40 -8.51 19.66 8.09
C ASP A 40 -7.06 19.15 7.97
N MET A 41 -6.46 19.26 6.79
CA MET A 41 -5.06 18.88 6.58
C MET A 41 -4.13 19.72 7.46
N ARG A 42 -4.36 21.04 7.56
CA ARG A 42 -3.58 21.92 8.44
C ARG A 42 -3.77 21.53 9.90
N HIS A 43 -4.96 21.15 10.34
CA HIS A 43 -5.22 20.70 11.71
C HIS A 43 -4.45 19.42 12.02
N GLY A 44 -4.47 18.44 11.11
CA GLY A 44 -3.69 17.20 11.23
C GLY A 44 -2.18 17.45 11.35
N MET A 45 -1.65 18.42 10.59
CA MET A 45 -0.23 18.74 10.56
C MET A 45 0.27 19.59 11.73
N ARG A 46 -0.60 20.32 12.45
CA ARG A 46 -0.20 21.24 13.54
C ARG A 46 0.70 20.61 14.61
N LYS A 47 0.58 19.30 14.84
CA LYS A 47 1.36 18.58 15.86
C LYS A 47 2.85 18.46 15.50
N PHE A 48 3.17 18.46 14.21
CA PHE A 48 4.52 18.11 13.72
C PHE A 48 5.06 19.03 12.63
N ALA A 49 4.23 19.85 11.99
CA ALA A 49 4.63 20.75 10.93
C ALA A 49 3.84 22.07 10.97
N SER A 50 4.54 23.17 10.69
CA SER A 50 3.95 24.49 10.52
C SER A 50 3.75 24.76 9.04
N VAL A 51 2.48 24.87 8.61
CA VAL A 51 2.11 25.23 7.24
C VAL A 51 1.81 26.73 7.18
N MET A 52 2.57 27.44 6.35
CA MET A 52 2.43 28.88 6.12
C MET A 52 2.29 29.19 4.63
N MET A 53 1.20 29.87 4.28
CA MET A 53 0.93 30.31 2.92
C MET A 53 1.14 31.82 2.82
N THR A 54 1.85 32.27 1.78
CA THR A 54 2.05 33.68 1.46
C THR A 54 2.16 33.88 -0.04
N ARG A 55 2.19 35.15 -0.49
CA ARG A 55 2.42 35.45 -1.91
C ARG A 55 3.84 35.02 -2.30
N ASN A 56 3.98 34.46 -3.50
CA ASN A 56 5.26 33.96 -4.03
C ASN A 56 6.41 34.96 -3.90
N ASN A 57 6.17 36.24 -4.20
CA ASN A 57 7.20 37.28 -4.07
C ASN A 57 7.68 37.48 -2.62
N LEU A 58 6.79 37.37 -1.62
CA LEU A 58 7.18 37.47 -0.21
C LEU A 58 7.95 36.23 0.24
N LEU A 59 7.56 35.07 -0.28
CA LEU A 59 8.20 33.79 0.00
C LEU A 59 9.63 33.76 -0.57
N LEU A 60 9.84 34.27 -1.78
CA LEU A 60 11.19 34.42 -2.38
C LEU A 60 12.10 35.31 -1.53
N ILE A 61 11.59 36.46 -1.07
CA ILE A 61 12.35 37.38 -0.19
C ILE A 61 12.63 36.71 1.17
N ALA A 62 11.68 35.96 1.73
CA ALA A 62 11.89 35.25 2.99
C ALA A 62 12.95 34.14 2.84
N ILE A 63 12.98 33.43 1.70
CA ILE A 63 14.04 32.47 1.40
C ILE A 63 15.40 33.17 1.30
N ASP A 64 15.46 34.35 0.66
CA ASP A 64 16.69 35.16 0.59
C ASP A 64 17.21 35.58 1.97
N GLU A 65 16.32 36.00 2.86
CA GLU A 65 16.70 36.36 4.23
C GLU A 65 17.13 35.14 5.04
N ALA A 66 16.43 34.01 4.90
CA ALA A 66 16.78 32.76 5.58
C ALA A 66 18.08 32.15 5.03
N ALA A 67 18.37 32.30 3.73
CA ALA A 67 19.57 31.80 3.09
C ALA A 67 20.86 32.43 3.64
N LYS A 68 20.78 33.68 4.13
CA LYS A 68 21.90 34.34 4.81
C LYS A 68 22.32 33.62 6.10
N GLN A 69 21.38 32.93 6.75
CA GLN A 69 21.64 32.17 7.97
C GLN A 69 21.82 30.67 7.72
N LYS A 70 21.14 30.13 6.69
CA LYS A 70 21.23 28.72 6.27
C LYS A 70 21.65 28.63 4.79
N PRO A 71 22.93 28.37 4.51
CA PRO A 71 23.40 28.25 3.14
C PRO A 71 22.71 27.06 2.44
N GLY A 72 22.34 27.25 1.17
CA GLY A 72 21.71 26.21 0.34
C GLY A 72 20.19 26.32 0.17
N LEU A 73 19.50 27.14 0.99
CA LEU A 73 18.06 27.41 0.84
C LEU A 73 17.69 28.08 -0.49
N GLU A 74 18.64 28.76 -1.14
CA GLU A 74 18.41 29.43 -2.43
C GLU A 74 17.94 28.47 -3.52
N LYS A 75 18.35 27.20 -3.45
CA LYS A 75 17.94 26.15 -4.39
C LYS A 75 16.44 25.85 -4.32
N LEU A 76 15.76 26.16 -3.21
CA LEU A 76 14.32 26.00 -3.10
C LEU A 76 13.53 26.99 -3.96
N LYS A 77 14.14 28.12 -4.37
CA LYS A 77 13.44 29.16 -5.13
C LYS A 77 12.91 28.67 -6.47
N SER A 78 13.61 27.73 -7.12
CA SER A 78 13.19 27.16 -8.40
C SER A 78 11.85 26.41 -8.31
N PHE A 79 11.50 25.91 -7.12
CA PHE A 79 10.25 25.18 -6.87
C PHE A 79 9.08 26.09 -6.45
N VAL A 80 9.35 27.38 -6.22
CA VAL A 80 8.31 28.36 -5.87
C VAL A 80 7.56 28.78 -7.13
N GLY A 81 6.35 28.25 -7.31
CA GLY A 81 5.52 28.61 -8.46
C GLY A 81 4.06 28.16 -8.32
N GLY A 82 3.13 28.99 -8.79
CA GLY A 82 1.70 28.73 -8.64
C GLY A 82 1.20 28.99 -7.22
N GLN A 83 0.28 28.16 -6.74
CA GLN A 83 -0.32 28.24 -5.40
C GLN A 83 0.52 27.43 -4.40
N CYS A 84 1.64 28.01 -3.95
CA CYS A 84 2.55 27.35 -3.02
C CYS A 84 2.32 27.71 -1.55
N ALA A 85 2.69 26.80 -0.66
CA ALA A 85 2.95 27.08 0.75
C ALA A 85 4.31 26.53 1.19
N VAL A 86 4.78 27.08 2.31
CA VAL A 86 5.95 26.59 3.02
C VAL A 86 5.48 25.68 4.14
N VAL A 87 6.12 24.52 4.26
CA VAL A 87 5.95 23.60 5.38
C VAL A 87 7.28 23.50 6.09
N ALA A 88 7.33 23.92 7.35
CA ALA A 88 8.53 23.82 8.18
C ALA A 88 8.31 22.77 9.28
N THR A 89 9.27 21.86 9.45
CA THR A 89 9.15 20.77 10.42
C THR A 89 10.51 20.42 11.03
N PRO A 90 10.54 19.97 12.30
CA PRO A 90 11.73 19.35 12.90
C PRO A 90 11.96 17.90 12.44
N MET A 91 11.05 17.30 11.69
CA MET A 91 11.17 15.90 11.25
C MET A 91 11.93 15.77 9.95
N ASN A 92 12.46 14.57 9.71
CA ASN A 92 13.10 14.17 8.47
C ASN A 92 12.15 14.33 7.24
N PRO A 93 12.66 14.78 6.08
CA PRO A 93 11.86 15.05 4.89
C PRO A 93 11.15 13.83 4.30
N PHE A 94 11.72 12.62 4.44
CA PHE A 94 11.05 11.39 3.97
C PHE A 94 9.83 11.05 4.83
N LYS A 95 9.93 11.25 6.16
CA LYS A 95 8.79 11.08 7.07
C LYS A 95 7.72 12.15 6.81
N LEU A 96 8.14 13.38 6.54
CA LEU A 96 7.23 14.46 6.15
C LEU A 96 6.46 14.06 4.88
N PHE A 97 7.16 13.59 3.83
CA PHE A 97 6.52 13.15 2.59
C PHE A 97 5.50 12.03 2.83
N GLN A 98 5.85 11.00 3.61
CA GLN A 98 4.93 9.91 3.93
C GLN A 98 3.69 10.39 4.70
N GLN A 99 3.85 11.30 5.66
CA GLN A 99 2.72 11.85 6.41
C GLN A 99 1.85 12.78 5.55
N MET A 100 2.47 13.52 4.63
CA MET A 100 1.74 14.34 3.66
C MET A 100 0.94 13.47 2.68
N GLU A 101 1.50 12.37 2.20
CA GLU A 101 0.77 11.38 1.38
C GLU A 101 -0.36 10.72 2.19
N ALA A 102 -0.13 10.40 3.47
CA ALA A 102 -1.16 9.82 4.34
C ALA A 102 -2.30 10.78 4.69
N THR A 103 -2.07 12.10 4.62
CA THR A 103 -3.11 13.12 4.88
C THR A 103 -3.89 13.51 3.63
N LYS A 104 -3.59 12.90 2.46
CA LYS A 104 -4.38 13.10 1.24
C LYS A 104 -5.80 12.59 1.46
N SER A 105 -6.77 13.40 1.04
CA SER A 105 -8.18 13.11 1.22
C SER A 105 -8.86 12.99 -0.14
N LYS A 106 -9.92 12.19 -0.17
CA LYS A 106 -10.76 12.08 -1.36
C LYS A 106 -11.67 13.30 -1.42
N ALA A 107 -11.80 13.88 -2.61
CA ALA A 107 -12.59 15.06 -2.89
C ALA A 107 -13.56 14.81 -4.05
N PRO A 108 -14.67 15.57 -4.10
CA PRO A 108 -15.57 15.51 -5.23
C PRO A 108 -14.92 16.11 -6.47
N ALA A 109 -15.16 15.51 -7.64
CA ALA A 109 -14.72 16.07 -8.92
C ALA A 109 -15.51 17.34 -9.25
N LYS A 110 -14.83 18.37 -9.77
CA LYS A 110 -15.48 19.54 -10.34
C LYS A 110 -15.68 19.34 -11.85
N PRO A 111 -16.64 20.06 -12.44
CA PRO A 111 -16.79 20.06 -13.89
C PRO A 111 -15.50 20.46 -14.60
N GLY A 112 -15.09 19.66 -15.58
CA GLY A 112 -13.88 19.92 -16.36
C GLY A 112 -12.57 19.47 -15.70
N ASP A 113 -12.60 18.94 -14.47
CA ASP A 113 -11.42 18.32 -13.85
C ASP A 113 -10.99 17.08 -14.64
N ILE A 114 -9.69 16.80 -14.63
CA ILE A 114 -9.10 15.62 -15.25
C ILE A 114 -9.06 14.50 -14.22
N ALA A 115 -9.67 13.35 -14.54
CA ALA A 115 -9.70 12.21 -13.64
C ALA A 115 -8.28 11.62 -13.42
N PRO A 116 -7.77 11.55 -12.18
CA PRO A 116 -6.44 10.99 -11.89
C PRO A 116 -6.41 9.45 -11.98
N GLU A 117 -7.56 8.82 -11.78
CA GLU A 117 -7.82 7.38 -11.85
C GLU A 117 -9.18 7.13 -12.53
N ASP A 118 -9.44 5.89 -12.94
CA ASP A 118 -10.70 5.51 -13.56
C ASP A 118 -11.87 5.66 -12.59
N ILE A 119 -12.88 6.43 -13.00
CA ILE A 119 -14.09 6.66 -12.18
C ILE A 119 -15.06 5.51 -12.45
N VAL A 120 -15.05 4.53 -11.56
CA VAL A 120 -15.92 3.35 -11.65
C VAL A 120 -17.08 3.48 -10.67
N VAL A 121 -18.29 3.19 -11.16
CA VAL A 121 -19.46 3.00 -10.31
C VAL A 121 -19.72 1.51 -10.18
N LYS A 122 -19.86 1.04 -8.94
CA LYS A 122 -20.16 -0.36 -8.63
C LYS A 122 -21.67 -0.63 -8.65
N GLU A 123 -22.04 -1.85 -8.96
CA GLU A 123 -23.39 -2.38 -8.78
C GLU A 123 -23.80 -2.35 -7.31
N GLY A 124 -25.06 -2.01 -7.05
CA GLY A 124 -25.56 -1.90 -5.69
C GLY A 124 -26.84 -1.10 -5.55
N GLU A 125 -27.53 -1.31 -4.43
CA GLU A 125 -28.66 -0.48 -4.02
C GLU A 125 -28.16 0.89 -3.54
N THR A 126 -28.80 1.94 -4.04
CA THR A 126 -28.57 3.29 -3.53
C THR A 126 -29.65 3.68 -2.50
N PRO A 127 -29.35 4.55 -1.54
CA PRO A 127 -30.31 4.97 -0.51
C PRO A 127 -31.39 5.94 -1.04
N PHE A 128 -31.45 6.18 -2.35
CA PHE A 128 -32.34 7.16 -2.95
C PHE A 128 -33.74 6.60 -3.21
N LYS A 129 -34.77 7.40 -2.89
CA LYS A 129 -36.17 7.09 -3.22
C LYS A 129 -36.41 7.25 -4.73
N PRO A 130 -37.35 6.47 -5.32
CA PRO A 130 -37.71 6.60 -6.73
C PRO A 130 -38.19 8.01 -7.03
N GLY A 131 -37.63 8.63 -8.07
CA GLY A 131 -37.90 10.02 -8.42
C GLY A 131 -37.11 10.48 -9.64
N PRO A 132 -37.05 11.80 -9.91
CA PRO A 132 -36.33 12.34 -11.07
C PRO A 132 -34.82 12.03 -11.07
N ILE A 133 -34.26 11.65 -9.91
CA ILE A 133 -32.87 11.22 -9.75
C ILE A 133 -32.53 10.02 -10.64
N VAL A 134 -33.48 9.12 -10.93
CA VAL A 134 -33.24 8.00 -11.87
C VAL A 134 -32.91 8.53 -13.28
N GLY A 135 -33.63 9.55 -13.73
CA GLY A 135 -33.38 10.20 -15.01
C GLY A 135 -32.05 10.96 -15.02
N GLU A 136 -31.67 11.59 -13.90
CA GLU A 136 -30.35 12.23 -13.74
C GLU A 136 -29.21 11.20 -13.85
N LEU A 137 -29.33 10.05 -13.17
CA LEU A 137 -28.33 8.97 -13.22
C LEU A 137 -28.17 8.39 -14.63
N GLN A 138 -29.29 8.16 -15.32
CA GLN A 138 -29.28 7.65 -16.70
C GLN A 138 -28.68 8.65 -17.68
N LYS A 139 -28.98 9.95 -17.55
CA LYS A 139 -28.37 11.03 -18.36
C LYS A 139 -26.87 11.11 -18.16
N ALA A 140 -26.41 10.91 -16.92
CA ALA A 140 -25.00 10.85 -16.58
C ALA A 140 -24.31 9.54 -17.02
N GLY A 141 -25.03 8.63 -17.71
CA GLY A 141 -24.47 7.40 -18.26
C GLY A 141 -24.37 6.24 -17.28
N ILE A 142 -24.96 6.36 -16.08
CA ILE A 142 -25.04 5.30 -15.06
C ILE A 142 -26.29 4.45 -15.32
N PRO A 143 -26.15 3.12 -15.55
CA PRO A 143 -27.28 2.24 -15.77
C PRO A 143 -28.04 1.96 -14.46
N ALA A 144 -28.94 2.88 -14.08
CA ALA A 144 -29.79 2.76 -12.90
C ALA A 144 -31.22 2.31 -13.28
N ALA A 145 -31.83 1.46 -12.44
CA ALA A 145 -33.21 1.00 -12.55
C ALA A 145 -33.91 1.02 -11.19
N ILE A 146 -35.25 0.99 -11.21
CA ILE A 146 -36.06 0.92 -9.99
C ILE A 146 -36.36 -0.55 -9.71
N GLU A 147 -35.91 -1.04 -8.56
CA GLU A 147 -36.18 -2.40 -8.07
C GLU A 147 -36.60 -2.32 -6.61
N GLY A 148 -37.72 -2.97 -6.25
CA GLY A 148 -38.20 -3.01 -4.86
C GLY A 148 -38.49 -1.65 -4.21
N GLY A 149 -38.79 -0.61 -5.01
CA GLY A 149 -39.04 0.74 -4.49
C GLY A 149 -37.77 1.52 -4.12
N LYS A 150 -36.58 1.07 -4.55
CA LYS A 150 -35.30 1.79 -4.46
C LYS A 150 -34.61 1.86 -5.83
N ILE A 151 -33.61 2.74 -5.95
CA ILE A 151 -32.80 2.86 -7.17
C ILE A 151 -31.58 1.94 -7.05
N VAL A 152 -31.42 1.02 -8.00
CA VAL A 152 -30.33 0.04 -8.06
C VAL A 152 -29.48 0.27 -9.31
N ILE A 153 -28.16 0.20 -9.16
CA ILE A 153 -27.20 0.28 -10.26
C ILE A 153 -26.99 -1.14 -10.79
N ARG A 154 -27.36 -1.37 -12.06
CA ARG A 154 -27.47 -2.72 -12.63
C ARG A 154 -26.14 -3.40 -12.92
N LYS A 155 -25.10 -2.63 -13.24
CA LYS A 155 -23.79 -3.13 -13.68
C LYS A 155 -22.69 -2.15 -13.32
N ASP A 156 -21.52 -2.71 -13.02
CA ASP A 156 -20.28 -1.96 -12.93
C ASP A 156 -19.99 -1.27 -14.28
N LYS A 157 -19.74 0.04 -14.23
CA LYS A 157 -19.39 0.81 -15.42
C LYS A 157 -18.34 1.86 -15.10
N VAL A 158 -17.31 1.90 -15.95
CA VAL A 158 -16.34 3.00 -15.99
C VAL A 158 -17.02 4.20 -16.66
N LEU A 159 -17.16 5.30 -15.92
CA LEU A 159 -17.80 6.51 -16.42
C LEU A 159 -16.82 7.44 -17.11
N VAL A 160 -15.61 7.55 -16.56
CA VAL A 160 -14.53 8.38 -17.08
C VAL A 160 -13.24 7.61 -16.91
N GLU A 161 -12.52 7.40 -18.00
CA GLU A 161 -11.17 6.83 -17.99
C GLU A 161 -10.16 7.86 -17.48
N LYS A 162 -9.05 7.37 -16.91
CA LYS A 162 -7.95 8.18 -16.45
C LYS A 162 -7.49 9.16 -17.54
N GLY A 163 -7.37 10.43 -17.16
CA GLY A 163 -6.93 11.50 -18.07
C GLY A 163 -8.05 12.18 -18.86
N HIS A 164 -9.29 11.71 -18.78
CA HIS A 164 -10.43 12.37 -19.40
C HIS A 164 -11.10 13.39 -18.48
N LYS A 165 -11.75 14.38 -19.10
CA LYS A 165 -12.48 15.44 -18.39
C LYS A 165 -13.80 14.92 -17.85
N VAL A 166 -14.12 15.28 -16.61
CA VAL A 166 -15.40 14.97 -15.98
C VAL A 166 -16.48 15.93 -16.51
N SER A 167 -17.58 15.36 -17.02
CA SER A 167 -18.75 16.12 -17.46
C SER A 167 -19.46 16.82 -16.30
N GLU A 168 -20.12 17.95 -16.57
CA GLU A 168 -20.90 18.71 -15.57
C GLU A 168 -21.99 17.87 -14.89
N GLU A 169 -22.65 17.01 -15.64
CA GLU A 169 -23.72 16.15 -15.13
C GLU A 169 -23.17 15.09 -14.17
N LEU A 170 -22.01 14.51 -14.50
CA LEU A 170 -21.31 13.53 -13.69
C LEU A 170 -20.80 14.15 -12.37
N ALA A 171 -20.19 15.33 -12.44
CA ALA A 171 -19.66 16.03 -11.28
C ALA A 171 -20.73 16.36 -10.22
N LYS A 172 -22.00 16.55 -10.62
CA LYS A 172 -23.12 16.81 -9.70
C LYS A 172 -23.64 15.56 -9.00
N ILE A 173 -23.49 14.39 -9.62
CA ILE A 173 -24.06 13.13 -9.16
C ILE A 173 -23.06 12.31 -8.34
N LEU A 174 -21.77 12.33 -8.71
CA LEU A 174 -20.71 11.60 -8.00
C LEU A 174 -20.69 11.89 -6.48
N PRO A 175 -20.81 13.16 -6.01
CA PRO A 175 -20.85 13.45 -4.58
C PRO A 175 -22.11 12.89 -3.90
N LYS A 176 -23.24 12.82 -4.61
CA LYS A 176 -24.48 12.22 -4.07
C LYS A 176 -24.30 10.71 -3.88
N LEU A 177 -23.58 10.04 -4.78
CA LEU A 177 -23.26 8.61 -4.67
C LEU A 177 -22.13 8.31 -3.68
N GLU A 178 -21.63 9.32 -2.95
CA GLU A 178 -20.46 9.21 -2.07
C GLU A 178 -19.17 8.74 -2.79
N ILE A 179 -19.14 8.90 -4.12
CA ILE A 179 -17.97 8.59 -4.94
C ILE A 179 -17.16 9.87 -5.07
N LEU A 180 -16.00 9.88 -4.41
CA LEU A 180 -15.06 10.99 -4.39
C LEU A 180 -13.80 10.58 -5.17
N PRO A 181 -13.77 10.77 -6.50
CA PRO A 181 -12.72 10.21 -7.36
C PRO A 181 -11.42 11.04 -7.36
N MET A 182 -11.46 12.29 -6.89
CA MET A 182 -10.28 13.15 -6.89
C MET A 182 -9.47 12.93 -5.63
N ILE A 183 -8.17 12.71 -5.76
CA ILE A 183 -7.26 12.73 -4.62
C ILE A 183 -6.73 14.14 -4.51
N VAL A 184 -7.08 14.82 -3.42
CA VAL A 184 -6.66 16.19 -3.16
C VAL A 184 -5.73 16.18 -1.96
N GLY A 185 -4.55 16.76 -2.16
CA GLY A 185 -3.48 16.72 -1.19
C GLY A 185 -2.42 17.76 -1.47
N MET A 186 -1.68 18.12 -0.43
CA MET A 186 -0.52 19.00 -0.57
C MET A 186 0.59 18.22 -1.25
N ASP A 187 0.90 18.59 -2.49
CA ASP A 187 1.94 17.92 -3.27
C ASP A 187 3.29 18.56 -2.98
N LEU A 188 4.21 17.80 -2.40
CA LEU A 188 5.54 18.28 -2.09
C LEU A 188 6.35 18.46 -3.40
N LYS A 189 6.80 19.69 -3.67
CA LYS A 189 7.64 20.01 -4.83
C LYS A 189 9.12 19.80 -4.54
N GLY A 190 9.56 20.27 -3.37
CA GLY A 190 10.93 20.06 -2.90
C GLY A 190 11.03 20.26 -1.38
N ALA A 191 11.93 19.50 -0.76
CA ALA A 191 12.27 19.62 0.65
C ALA A 191 13.76 19.93 0.82
N PHE A 192 14.10 20.82 1.73
CA PHE A 192 15.46 21.17 2.08
C PHE A 192 15.80 20.65 3.47
N GLU A 193 16.96 20.01 3.60
CA GLU A 193 17.57 19.58 4.86
C GLU A 193 19.10 19.70 4.69
N ASP A 194 19.77 20.38 5.61
CA ASP A 194 21.24 20.47 5.72
C ASP A 194 22.00 20.73 4.40
N GLY A 195 21.52 21.65 3.57
CA GLY A 195 22.20 22.06 2.32
C GLY A 195 21.82 21.23 1.09
N ILE A 196 21.04 20.16 1.28
CA ILE A 196 20.55 19.28 0.21
C ILE A 196 19.08 19.60 -0.06
N VAL A 197 18.73 19.67 -1.34
CA VAL A 197 17.33 19.75 -1.77
C VAL A 197 16.93 18.40 -2.34
N TYR A 198 15.87 17.84 -1.79
CA TYR A 198 15.24 16.62 -2.23
C TYR A 198 14.01 16.96 -3.07
N GLU A 199 13.97 16.42 -4.28
CA GLU A 199 12.79 16.48 -5.14
C GLU A 199 11.79 15.39 -4.79
N ARG A 200 10.56 15.50 -5.30
CA ARG A 200 9.48 14.53 -5.09
C ARG A 200 9.90 13.09 -5.40
N ASP A 201 10.59 12.88 -6.52
CA ASP A 201 10.95 11.54 -6.99
C ASP A 201 11.97 10.86 -6.07
N ILE A 202 12.84 11.64 -5.43
CA ILE A 202 13.83 11.14 -4.47
C ILE A 202 13.15 10.82 -3.13
N LEU A 203 12.15 11.61 -2.73
CA LEU A 203 11.43 11.43 -1.47
C LEU A 203 10.41 10.29 -1.51
N ASN A 204 9.91 9.97 -2.70
CA ASN A 204 8.93 8.90 -2.91
C ASN A 204 9.58 7.51 -2.90
N VAL A 205 10.15 7.12 -1.75
CA VAL A 205 10.67 5.78 -1.53
C VAL A 205 9.64 4.96 -0.75
N PRO A 206 9.11 3.86 -1.33
CA PRO A 206 8.19 2.99 -0.61
C PRO A 206 8.89 2.30 0.55
N VAL A 207 8.14 2.12 1.65
CA VAL A 207 8.64 1.43 2.85
C VAL A 207 9.01 0.00 2.46
N GLY A 208 10.25 -0.41 2.74
CA GLY A 208 10.74 -1.74 2.41
C GLY A 208 11.43 -1.90 1.06
N TYR A 209 11.55 -0.83 0.25
CA TYR A 209 12.27 -0.87 -1.02
C TYR A 209 13.71 -1.39 -0.86
N TYR A 210 14.52 -0.72 -0.04
CA TYR A 210 15.91 -1.10 0.19
C TYR A 210 16.08 -2.46 0.90
N PRO A 211 15.32 -2.79 1.96
CA PRO A 211 15.38 -4.13 2.55
C PRO A 211 15.06 -5.24 1.54
N THR A 212 14.05 -5.04 0.69
CA THR A 212 13.67 -6.03 -0.33
C THR A 212 14.73 -6.14 -1.41
N MET A 213 15.30 -5.02 -1.85
CA MET A 213 16.40 -5.00 -2.81
C MET A 213 17.63 -5.73 -2.28
N LEU A 214 18.01 -5.48 -1.02
CA LEU A 214 19.13 -6.14 -0.36
C LEU A 214 18.88 -7.64 -0.19
N ALA A 215 17.68 -8.03 0.26
CA ALA A 215 17.29 -9.43 0.39
C ALA A 215 17.31 -10.15 -0.97
N THR A 216 16.87 -9.48 -2.04
CA THR A 216 16.88 -10.02 -3.40
C THR A 216 18.32 -10.16 -3.90
N ALA A 217 19.17 -9.15 -3.69
CA ALA A 217 20.59 -9.22 -4.03
C ALA A 217 21.31 -10.36 -3.30
N ALA A 218 21.07 -10.54 -1.99
CA ALA A 218 21.64 -11.63 -1.21
C ALA A 218 21.18 -13.01 -1.72
N ARG A 219 19.88 -13.15 -2.05
CA ARG A 219 19.33 -14.38 -2.66
C ARG A 219 19.99 -14.66 -4.01
N ASN A 220 20.12 -13.67 -4.87
CA ASN A 220 20.73 -13.80 -6.19
C ASN A 220 22.21 -14.18 -6.09
N ALA A 221 22.97 -13.55 -5.19
CA ALA A 221 24.37 -13.89 -4.94
C ALA A 221 24.53 -15.32 -4.42
N THR A 222 23.66 -15.75 -3.50
CA THR A 222 23.66 -17.13 -2.98
C THR A 222 23.30 -18.13 -4.08
N ALA A 223 22.29 -17.83 -4.90
CA ALA A 223 21.89 -18.67 -6.03
C ALA A 223 23.01 -18.81 -7.06
N LEU A 224 23.73 -17.72 -7.35
CA LEU A 224 24.91 -17.74 -8.20
C LEU A 224 25.99 -18.64 -7.61
N GLY A 225 26.33 -18.46 -6.33
CA GLY A 225 27.32 -19.27 -5.61
C GLY A 225 27.00 -20.77 -5.63
N VAL A 226 25.74 -21.14 -5.46
CA VAL A 226 25.27 -22.54 -5.55
C VAL A 226 25.34 -23.07 -6.99
N SER A 227 25.15 -22.21 -7.99
CA SER A 227 25.20 -22.60 -9.40
C SER A 227 26.62 -22.86 -9.88
N ILE A 228 27.58 -22.03 -9.46
CA ILE A 228 29.02 -22.22 -9.78
C ILE A 228 29.72 -23.22 -8.85
N VAL A 229 28.99 -23.84 -7.91
CA VAL A 229 29.54 -24.80 -6.93
C VAL A 229 30.65 -24.17 -6.08
N TYR A 230 30.52 -22.90 -5.72
CA TYR A 230 31.50 -22.22 -4.89
C TYR A 230 31.21 -22.48 -3.41
N PRO A 231 32.08 -23.20 -2.68
CA PRO A 231 31.82 -23.64 -1.32
C PRO A 231 32.09 -22.51 -0.31
N THR A 232 31.03 -22.05 0.35
CA THR A 232 31.08 -21.10 1.47
C THR A 232 30.23 -21.63 2.61
N ARG A 233 30.37 -21.05 3.81
CA ARG A 233 29.52 -21.42 4.97
C ARG A 233 28.03 -21.31 4.67
N GLN A 234 27.62 -20.38 3.81
CA GLN A 234 26.22 -20.14 3.46
C GLN A 234 25.73 -21.04 2.32
N THR A 235 26.62 -21.42 1.38
CA THR A 235 26.27 -22.24 0.21
C THR A 235 26.46 -23.74 0.42
N ILE A 236 27.28 -24.17 1.39
CA ILE A 236 27.62 -25.59 1.59
C ILE A 236 26.40 -26.47 1.90
N GLY A 237 25.49 -26.00 2.76
CA GLY A 237 24.24 -26.72 3.09
C GLY A 237 23.36 -26.93 1.85
N PRO A 238 22.99 -25.84 1.13
CA PRO A 238 22.28 -25.95 -0.14
C PRO A 238 22.97 -26.81 -1.20
N LEU A 239 24.30 -26.77 -1.29
CA LEU A 239 25.09 -27.59 -2.22
C LEU A 239 24.99 -29.08 -1.89
N LEU A 240 25.15 -29.47 -0.62
CA LEU A 240 24.98 -30.86 -0.18
C LEU A 240 23.55 -31.34 -0.41
N GLY A 241 22.55 -30.50 -0.11
CA GLY A 241 21.15 -30.82 -0.40
C GLY A 241 20.88 -30.99 -1.90
N LYS A 242 21.50 -30.17 -2.76
CA LYS A 242 21.41 -30.30 -4.23
C LYS A 242 22.07 -31.58 -4.71
N ALA A 243 23.26 -31.91 -4.20
CA ALA A 243 23.97 -33.14 -4.54
C ALA A 243 23.17 -34.38 -4.12
N TYR A 244 22.65 -34.40 -2.89
CA TYR A 244 21.82 -35.50 -2.39
C TYR A 244 20.56 -35.68 -3.25
N ARG A 245 19.80 -34.61 -3.50
CA ARG A 245 18.61 -34.67 -4.37
C ARG A 245 18.95 -35.15 -5.79
N GLY A 246 20.08 -34.72 -6.35
CA GLY A 246 20.57 -35.18 -7.64
C GLY A 246 20.89 -36.67 -7.65
N ALA A 247 21.64 -37.14 -6.66
CA ALA A 247 22.02 -38.55 -6.52
C ALA A 247 20.79 -39.45 -6.28
N SER A 248 19.87 -39.06 -5.38
CA SER A 248 18.62 -39.78 -5.15
C SER A 248 17.75 -39.83 -6.41
N ALA A 249 17.65 -38.72 -7.15
CA ALA A 249 16.89 -38.68 -8.40
C ALA A 249 17.47 -39.62 -9.46
N ILE A 250 18.80 -39.69 -9.58
CA ILE A 250 19.48 -40.64 -10.47
C ILE A 250 19.23 -42.07 -10.00
N GLY A 251 19.40 -42.37 -8.71
CA GLY A 251 19.18 -43.70 -8.14
C GLY A 251 17.76 -44.23 -8.38
N VAL A 252 16.75 -43.39 -8.18
CA VAL A 252 15.34 -43.74 -8.45
C VAL A 252 15.07 -43.94 -9.94
N LYS A 253 15.68 -43.13 -10.82
CA LYS A 253 15.53 -43.29 -12.28
C LYS A 253 16.24 -44.53 -12.82
N ALA A 254 17.43 -44.84 -12.29
CA ALA A 254 18.23 -45.99 -12.67
C ALA A 254 17.76 -47.29 -11.98
N ALA A 255 16.72 -47.24 -11.14
CA ALA A 255 16.18 -48.37 -10.38
C ALA A 255 17.22 -49.12 -9.55
N ILE A 256 18.18 -48.39 -8.96
CA ILE A 256 19.22 -48.97 -8.10
C ILE A 256 18.65 -49.11 -6.69
N PRO A 257 18.48 -50.33 -6.14
CA PRO A 257 17.91 -50.53 -4.83
C PRO A 257 18.96 -50.26 -3.75
N THR A 258 18.84 -49.10 -3.09
CA THR A 258 19.58 -48.75 -1.88
C THR A 258 18.61 -48.49 -0.73
N LYS A 259 19.11 -48.46 0.51
CA LYS A 259 18.30 -48.23 1.71
C LYS A 259 17.42 -46.99 1.61
N ASP A 260 17.93 -45.92 1.01
CA ASP A 260 17.22 -44.63 0.90
C ASP A 260 16.33 -44.52 -0.34
N THR A 261 16.55 -45.36 -1.36
CA THR A 261 15.79 -45.32 -2.63
C THR A 261 14.69 -46.37 -2.70
N ILE A 262 14.73 -47.42 -1.88
CA ILE A 262 13.75 -48.51 -1.93
C ILE A 262 12.32 -48.04 -1.64
N GLY A 263 12.14 -47.14 -0.67
CA GLY A 263 10.84 -46.54 -0.36
C GLY A 263 10.27 -45.76 -1.56
N PRO A 264 11.01 -44.77 -2.10
CA PRO A 264 10.62 -44.06 -3.32
C PRO A 264 10.39 -44.96 -4.54
N LEU A 265 11.17 -46.02 -4.72
CA LEU A 265 11.01 -46.98 -5.82
C LEU A 265 9.71 -47.77 -5.71
N LEU A 266 9.38 -48.27 -4.51
CA LEU A 266 8.10 -48.96 -4.26
C LEU A 266 6.91 -48.01 -4.41
N ALA A 267 7.03 -46.77 -3.96
CA ALA A 267 6.02 -45.74 -4.15
C ALA A 267 5.80 -45.44 -5.64
N LYS A 268 6.87 -45.32 -6.42
CA LYS A 268 6.82 -45.13 -7.87
C LYS A 268 6.16 -46.32 -8.58
N ALA A 269 6.57 -47.55 -8.25
CA ALA A 269 5.97 -48.76 -8.81
C ALA A 269 4.47 -48.86 -8.51
N ARG A 270 4.05 -48.49 -7.29
CA ARG A 270 2.64 -48.44 -6.92
C ARG A 270 1.89 -47.37 -7.71
N ALA A 271 2.47 -46.17 -7.89
CA ALA A 271 1.86 -45.10 -8.66
C ALA A 271 1.70 -45.48 -10.15
N GLU A 272 2.72 -46.11 -10.74
CA GLU A 272 2.68 -46.59 -12.12
C GLU A 272 1.67 -47.74 -12.30
N MET A 273 1.62 -48.70 -11.36
CA MET A 273 0.61 -49.75 -11.35
C MET A 273 -0.81 -49.17 -11.31
N LEU A 274 -1.08 -48.21 -10.41
CA LEU A 274 -2.38 -47.56 -10.32
C LEU A 274 -2.73 -46.78 -11.59
N ALA A 275 -1.75 -46.09 -12.21
CA ALA A 275 -1.94 -45.37 -13.46
C ALA A 275 -2.27 -46.31 -14.64
N ILE A 276 -1.66 -47.50 -14.70
CA ILE A 276 -1.97 -48.51 -15.71
C ILE A 276 -3.35 -49.14 -15.45
N ALA A 277 -3.65 -49.50 -14.20
CA ALA A 277 -4.94 -50.07 -13.81
C ALA A 277 -6.11 -49.13 -14.12
N ALA A 278 -5.93 -47.81 -13.93
CA ALA A 278 -6.95 -46.81 -14.28
C ALA A 278 -7.21 -46.68 -15.79
N ARG A 279 -6.29 -47.13 -16.66
CA ARG A 279 -6.36 -46.92 -18.11
C ARG A 279 -6.66 -48.18 -18.91
N VAL A 280 -6.47 -49.36 -18.33
CA VAL A 280 -6.74 -50.66 -18.98
C VAL A 280 -7.89 -51.37 -18.26
N PRO A 281 -9.12 -51.34 -18.80
CA PRO A 281 -10.26 -52.01 -18.19
C PRO A 281 -10.12 -53.53 -18.29
N GLY A 282 -10.29 -54.24 -17.16
CA GLY A 282 -10.33 -55.71 -17.10
C GLY A 282 -9.19 -56.40 -16.34
N LEU A 283 -8.17 -55.65 -15.88
CA LEU A 283 -7.05 -56.14 -15.05
C LEU A 283 -7.21 -55.80 -13.55
N GLU A 284 -8.42 -55.44 -13.13
CA GLU A 284 -8.69 -54.88 -11.80
C GLU A 284 -9.22 -55.95 -10.82
N ASP A 285 -8.39 -56.36 -9.87
CA ASP A 285 -8.84 -57.10 -8.68
C ASP A 285 -9.69 -56.21 -7.76
N ASP A 286 -10.55 -56.80 -6.91
CA ASP A 286 -11.40 -56.05 -5.97
C ASP A 286 -10.59 -55.12 -5.02
N ARG A 287 -9.36 -55.51 -4.72
CA ARG A 287 -8.40 -54.71 -3.93
C ARG A 287 -7.87 -53.49 -4.71
N LEU A 288 -7.69 -53.60 -6.02
CA LEU A 288 -7.26 -52.51 -6.89
C LEU A 288 -8.41 -51.52 -7.11
N LYS A 289 -9.65 -52.00 -7.28
CA LYS A 289 -10.86 -51.16 -7.37
C LYS A 289 -11.07 -50.29 -6.13
N GLN A 290 -10.88 -50.86 -4.94
CA GLN A 290 -10.93 -50.11 -3.68
C GLN A 290 -9.81 -49.07 -3.54
N GLN A 291 -8.63 -49.29 -4.13
CA GLN A 291 -7.54 -48.32 -4.08
C GLN A 291 -7.68 -47.20 -5.13
N LEU A 292 -8.28 -47.50 -6.29
CA LEU A 292 -8.59 -46.52 -7.33
C LEU A 292 -9.68 -45.54 -6.90
N THR A 293 -10.70 -45.99 -6.16
CA THR A 293 -11.74 -45.11 -5.59
C THR A 293 -11.22 -44.19 -4.50
N VAL A 294 -10.25 -44.64 -3.69
CA VAL A 294 -9.59 -43.81 -2.67
C VAL A 294 -8.60 -42.81 -3.30
N ALA A 295 -7.93 -43.17 -4.40
CA ALA A 295 -7.04 -42.27 -5.14
C ALA A 295 -7.77 -41.24 -6.02
N ALA A 296 -9.02 -41.52 -6.43
CA ALA A 296 -9.88 -40.60 -7.17
C ALA A 296 -10.71 -39.66 -6.28
N ALA A 297 -10.70 -39.85 -4.95
CA ALA A 297 -11.29 -38.90 -4.02
C ALA A 297 -10.42 -37.63 -3.95
N PRO A 298 -10.99 -36.43 -4.12
CA PRO A 298 -10.22 -35.19 -3.98
C PRO A 298 -9.61 -35.13 -2.58
N ALA A 299 -8.31 -34.82 -2.50
CA ALA A 299 -7.61 -34.61 -1.24
C ALA A 299 -8.46 -33.69 -0.33
N PRO A 300 -8.70 -34.05 0.95
CA PRO A 300 -9.46 -33.20 1.84
C PRO A 300 -8.79 -31.82 1.92
N GLN A 301 -9.51 -30.80 1.45
CA GLN A 301 -9.18 -29.41 1.78
C GLN A 301 -9.12 -29.30 3.30
N GLU A 302 -8.02 -28.74 3.82
CA GLU A 302 -7.91 -28.30 5.21
C GLU A 302 -9.08 -27.37 5.53
N LYS A 303 -10.12 -27.93 6.16
CA LYS A 303 -11.18 -27.16 6.78
C LYS A 303 -10.60 -26.49 8.02
N LYS A 304 -10.50 -25.17 7.95
CA LYS A 304 -10.56 -24.23 9.09
C LYS A 304 -11.46 -24.82 10.17
N VAL A 305 -10.88 -25.11 11.32
CA VAL A 305 -11.61 -25.39 12.55
C VAL A 305 -12.14 -24.05 13.06
N GLU A 306 -13.44 -23.82 12.89
CA GLU A 306 -14.20 -22.89 13.72
C GLU A 306 -14.21 -23.42 15.15
N LYS A 307 -13.58 -22.68 16.07
CA LYS A 307 -13.76 -22.83 17.51
C LYS A 307 -15.19 -22.42 17.86
N LYS A 308 -16.00 -23.39 18.28
CA LYS A 308 -17.14 -23.17 19.18
C LYS A 308 -16.59 -23.15 20.59
N GLU A 309 -16.61 -21.98 21.22
CA GLU A 309 -16.50 -21.84 22.68
C GLU A 309 -17.76 -22.44 23.32
N GLU A 310 -17.56 -23.36 24.24
CA GLU A 310 -18.57 -23.80 25.19
C GLU A 310 -18.04 -23.45 26.59
N GLU A 311 -18.73 -22.51 27.24
CA GLU A 311 -18.52 -22.11 28.63
C GLU A 311 -18.64 -23.30 29.59
N LYS A 312 -17.58 -23.57 30.34
CA LYS A 312 -17.68 -24.13 31.69
C LYS A 312 -16.66 -23.44 32.60
N LYS A 313 -17.17 -22.60 33.50
CA LYS A 313 -16.44 -22.11 34.69
C LYS A 313 -16.14 -23.29 35.62
N PRO A 314 -14.95 -23.30 36.23
CA PRO A 314 -14.85 -23.61 37.66
C PRO A 314 -14.26 -22.41 38.40
N GLU A 315 -14.89 -22.08 39.52
CA GLU A 315 -14.34 -21.20 40.55
C GLU A 315 -13.05 -21.82 41.11
N VAL A 316 -11.98 -21.04 41.17
CA VAL A 316 -10.78 -21.37 41.95
C VAL A 316 -10.50 -20.16 42.84
N SER A 317 -10.42 -20.41 44.14
CA SER A 317 -10.33 -19.42 45.21
C SER A 317 -8.98 -18.72 45.25
N GLU A 318 -8.99 -17.48 45.74
CA GLU A 318 -7.90 -16.50 45.69
C GLU A 318 -6.65 -16.85 46.54
N GLU A 319 -6.66 -17.95 47.29
CA GLU A 319 -5.53 -18.34 48.16
C GLU A 319 -4.38 -19.05 47.40
N GLU A 320 -4.65 -19.76 46.30
CA GLU A 320 -3.58 -20.43 45.52
C GLU A 320 -2.77 -19.46 44.64
N ALA A 321 -3.36 -18.32 44.24
CA ALA A 321 -2.67 -17.32 43.42
C ALA A 321 -1.63 -16.51 44.23
N ALA A 322 -1.89 -16.29 45.51
CA ALA A 322 -0.97 -15.56 46.39
C ALA A 322 0.27 -16.40 46.76
N ALA A 323 0.12 -17.72 46.89
CA ALA A 323 1.23 -18.63 47.21
C ALA A 323 2.24 -18.78 46.07
N GLY A 324 1.81 -18.66 44.81
CA GLY A 324 2.70 -18.74 43.64
C GLY A 324 3.59 -17.50 43.43
N LEU A 325 3.14 -16.33 43.90
CA LEU A 325 3.87 -15.06 43.74
C LEU A 325 4.95 -14.83 44.81
N SER A 326 4.81 -15.41 46.01
CA SER A 326 5.82 -15.29 47.07
C SER A 326 7.05 -16.17 46.84
N ALA A 327 6.90 -17.28 46.11
CA ALA A 327 7.99 -18.19 45.76
C ALA A 327 8.92 -17.65 44.66
N LEU A 328 8.56 -16.56 43.98
CA LEU A 328 9.33 -15.99 42.86
C LEU A 328 10.19 -14.77 43.24
N PHE A 329 10.08 -14.27 44.48
CA PHE A 329 10.81 -13.10 44.98
C PHE A 329 11.44 -13.28 46.38
N GLY A 330 11.46 -14.51 46.90
CA GLY A 330 12.22 -14.88 48.11
C GLY A 330 13.61 -15.39 47.80
#